data_AF-A0A7T8LGD8-F1
#
_entry.id   AF-A0A7T8LGD8-F1
#
_cell.length_a   1.000
_cell.length_b   1.000
_cell.length_c   1.000
_cell.angle_alpha   90.00
_cell.angle_beta   90.00
_cell.angle_gamma   90.00
#
_symmetry.space_group_name_H-M   'P 1'
#
loop_
_entity.id
_entity.type
_entity.pdbx_description
1 polymer ?
#
loop_
_entity_poly.entity_id
_entity_poly.type
_entity_poly.pdbx_seq_one_letter_code
_entity_poly.pdbx_strand_id
1 'polypeptide(L)'
;MRRILLAIVSLSLFSSWSNAELAPVNVEVLQTRLDHPWSLAFLPDNRGMLITLKGGQLRHWQAGQGLSDPLAGVPNVWASGQGGLLDVVLAPDFAQSRRVWLSYTEVDSEGKAGTAVGFGRLSDDLRRLEHFRTVFRQMPKLSTGNHFGGRMAFDANGDLFIALGENNQRSTAQDLDKLQGKLVRLTGQGEIPPDNPFVHQAGARAEIWAYGIRNPQGLAINPWSGALWLHEHGPRGGDEINIPEKGKNYGWPLATWGVNYSGLKVPEAKGEIVEGTEQPVYYWKDSPAISGMAFYTSDVFAPWRHTLFIGALKDKEVIVMRVDGNTVTEEGRLLGDRKQRIRDVRVGPDGYLYVLTDESDGQLLKVSPAATR
;
A
#
# COMPACT_ATOMS: atom_id res chain seq x y z
N MET A 1 -52.93 -43.24 38.49
CA MET A 1 -51.57 -43.42 37.91
C MET A 1 -51.05 -42.06 37.48
N ARG A 2 -50.02 -41.53 38.16
CA ARG A 2 -49.40 -40.23 37.88
C ARG A 2 -48.57 -40.31 36.58
N ARG A 3 -48.71 -39.34 35.68
CA ARG A 3 -47.73 -39.07 34.62
C ARG A 3 -47.19 -37.66 34.82
N ILE A 4 -45.90 -37.57 35.11
CA ILE A 4 -45.12 -36.34 35.25
C ILE A 4 -44.57 -36.03 33.86
N LEU A 5 -44.88 -34.85 33.31
CA LEU A 5 -44.25 -34.32 32.11
C LEU A 5 -42.99 -33.54 32.54
N LEU A 6 -41.80 -34.02 32.14
CA LEU A 6 -40.57 -33.25 32.22
C LEU A 6 -40.47 -32.34 30.99
N ALA A 7 -40.45 -31.03 31.19
CA ALA A 7 -40.07 -30.07 30.16
C ALA A 7 -38.54 -29.91 30.18
N ILE A 8 -37.89 -30.28 29.08
CA ILE A 8 -36.47 -30.01 28.85
C ILE A 8 -36.37 -28.59 28.30
N VAL A 9 -35.83 -27.66 29.09
CA VAL A 9 -35.46 -26.32 28.64
C VAL A 9 -34.06 -26.41 28.04
N SER A 10 -33.97 -26.32 26.72
CA SER A 10 -32.72 -26.13 26.00
C SER A 10 -32.21 -24.70 26.23
N LEU A 11 -31.14 -24.56 27.02
CA LEU A 11 -30.45 -23.29 27.24
C LEU A 11 -29.57 -23.00 26.01
N SER A 12 -30.05 -22.13 25.12
CA SER A 12 -29.23 -21.58 24.04
C SER A 12 -28.26 -20.56 24.64
N LEU A 13 -26.98 -20.92 24.76
CA LEU A 13 -25.91 -19.99 25.07
C LEU A 13 -25.69 -19.08 23.85
N PHE A 14 -26.28 -17.88 23.89
CA PHE A 14 -25.89 -16.81 22.99
C PHE A 14 -24.53 -16.29 23.44
N SER A 15 -23.48 -16.64 22.72
CA SER A 15 -22.18 -15.97 22.83
C SER A 15 -22.37 -14.53 22.35
N SER A 16 -22.51 -13.60 23.30
CA SER A 16 -22.45 -12.18 23.04
C SER A 16 -21.03 -11.82 22.62
N TRP A 17 -20.82 -11.60 21.32
CA TRP A 17 -19.64 -10.91 20.84
C TRP A 17 -19.71 -9.49 21.37
N SER A 18 -18.96 -9.19 22.42
CA SER A 18 -18.74 -7.81 22.83
C SER A 18 -17.96 -7.14 21.69
N ASN A 19 -18.55 -6.13 21.04
CA ASN A 19 -17.78 -5.14 20.30
C ASN A 19 -16.91 -4.41 21.34
N ALA A 20 -15.74 -4.96 21.62
CA ALA A 20 -14.76 -4.29 22.45
C ALA A 20 -14.28 -3.07 21.66
N GLU A 21 -14.61 -1.88 22.13
CA GLU A 21 -14.07 -0.65 21.59
C GLU A 21 -12.54 -0.72 21.68
N LEU A 22 -11.84 -0.37 20.59
CA LEU A 22 -10.39 -0.39 20.57
C LEU A 22 -9.84 0.49 21.70
N ALA A 23 -8.76 0.03 22.34
CA ALA A 23 -8.08 0.83 23.33
C ALA A 23 -7.69 2.20 22.74
N PRO A 24 -7.83 3.31 23.50
CA PRO A 24 -7.36 4.62 23.07
C PRO A 24 -5.87 4.58 22.69
N VAL A 25 -5.44 5.55 21.88
CA VAL A 25 -4.05 5.66 21.42
C VAL A 25 -3.41 6.96 21.89
N ASN A 26 -2.11 6.92 22.15
CA ASN A 26 -1.28 8.11 22.28
C ASN A 26 -0.78 8.52 20.89
N VAL A 27 -0.80 9.82 20.60
CA VAL A 27 -0.34 10.38 19.33
C VAL A 27 0.63 11.52 19.61
N GLU A 28 1.86 11.36 19.14
CA GLU A 28 2.88 12.41 19.14
C GLU A 28 3.05 12.95 17.72
N VAL A 29 3.03 14.28 17.55
CA VAL A 29 3.32 14.93 16.26
C VAL A 29 4.82 15.19 16.18
N LEU A 30 5.52 14.44 15.35
CA LEU A 30 6.96 14.53 15.18
C LEU A 30 7.41 15.63 14.21
N GLN A 31 6.58 15.88 13.18
CA GLN A 31 6.84 16.89 12.16
C GLN A 31 5.51 17.38 11.58
N THR A 32 5.43 18.68 11.29
CA THR A 32 4.32 19.32 10.56
C THR A 32 4.83 19.97 9.28
N ARG A 33 3.94 20.58 8.50
CA ARG A 33 4.27 21.28 7.24
C ARG A 33 4.95 20.40 6.21
N LEU A 34 4.53 19.13 6.16
CA LEU A 34 4.89 18.22 5.09
C LEU A 34 3.89 18.39 3.96
N ASP A 35 4.31 18.90 2.81
CA ASP A 35 3.42 19.07 1.67
C ASP A 35 3.16 17.72 0.99
N HIS A 36 1.99 17.12 1.28
CA HIS A 36 1.56 15.81 0.79
C HIS A 36 2.66 14.73 0.87
N PRO A 37 3.11 14.37 2.09
CA PRO A 37 4.08 13.30 2.27
C PRO A 37 3.49 11.98 1.79
N TRP A 38 4.22 11.20 1.00
CA TRP A 38 3.71 9.99 0.35
C TRP A 38 4.23 8.68 0.96
N SER A 39 5.52 8.62 1.28
CA SER A 39 6.18 7.45 1.87
C SER A 39 7.24 7.86 2.89
N LEU A 40 7.55 6.94 3.80
CA LEU A 40 8.75 7.02 4.63
C LEU A 40 9.59 5.73 4.58
N ALA A 41 10.89 5.84 4.85
CA ALA A 41 11.78 4.70 5.03
C ALA A 41 12.72 4.92 6.22
N PHE A 42 12.66 4.04 7.22
CA PHE A 42 13.53 4.12 8.39
C PHE A 42 14.99 3.83 8.00
N LEU A 43 15.89 4.71 8.42
CA LEU A 43 17.32 4.49 8.28
C LEU A 43 17.82 3.66 9.48
N PRO A 44 18.79 2.74 9.26
CA PRO A 44 19.36 1.95 10.34
C PRO A 44 20.14 2.82 11.34
N ASP A 45 20.53 2.22 12.46
CA ASP A 45 21.41 2.82 13.47
C ASP A 45 20.89 4.14 14.06
N ASN A 46 19.57 4.23 14.25
CA ASN A 46 18.86 5.40 14.78
C ASN A 46 19.12 6.70 13.98
N ARG A 47 19.42 6.60 12.69
CA ARG A 47 19.63 7.76 11.80
C ARG A 47 18.35 8.37 11.26
N GLY A 48 17.21 8.20 11.94
CA GLY A 48 15.93 8.78 11.54
C GLY A 48 15.31 8.08 10.32
N MET A 49 14.71 8.86 9.42
CA MET A 49 13.99 8.33 8.25
C MET A 49 14.06 9.25 7.03
N LEU A 50 13.91 8.68 5.85
CA LEU A 50 13.63 9.41 4.62
C LEU A 50 12.12 9.59 4.45
N ILE A 51 11.69 10.71 3.89
CA ILE A 51 10.28 11.03 3.60
C ILE A 51 10.20 11.58 2.17
N THR A 52 9.31 11.02 1.35
CA THR A 52 8.96 11.59 0.05
C THR A 52 7.83 12.58 0.21
N LEU A 53 7.96 13.75 -0.39
CA LEU A 53 6.89 14.73 -0.58
C LEU A 53 6.46 14.66 -2.04
N LYS A 54 5.15 14.52 -2.29
CA LYS A 54 4.60 14.25 -3.63
C LYS A 54 5.06 15.29 -4.66
N GLY A 55 5.30 16.53 -4.25
CA GLY A 55 5.82 17.61 -5.11
C GLY A 55 7.21 17.37 -5.72
N GLY A 56 7.93 16.30 -5.34
CA GLY A 56 9.21 15.95 -5.96
C GLY A 56 10.42 15.99 -5.02
N GLN A 57 10.21 16.08 -3.71
CA GLN A 57 11.30 16.23 -2.74
C GLN A 57 11.46 14.96 -1.92
N LEU A 58 12.70 14.46 -1.83
CA LEU A 58 13.09 13.52 -0.79
C LEU A 58 13.75 14.31 0.33
N ARG A 59 13.32 14.12 1.57
CA ARG A 59 13.89 14.78 2.76
C ARG A 59 14.25 13.76 3.82
N HIS A 60 15.17 14.12 4.69
CA HIS A 60 15.55 13.34 5.87
C HIS A 60 14.94 13.99 7.12
N TRP A 61 14.36 13.18 8.00
CA TRP A 61 13.91 13.61 9.32
C TRP A 61 14.62 12.83 10.40
N GLN A 62 15.07 13.53 11.45
CA GLN A 62 15.69 12.91 12.62
C GLN A 62 15.31 13.66 13.91
N ALA A 63 15.04 12.88 14.97
CA ALA A 63 14.75 13.43 16.30
C ALA A 63 15.88 14.37 16.76
N GLY A 64 15.50 15.54 17.29
CA GLY A 64 16.44 16.59 17.72
C GLY A 64 17.04 17.44 16.59
N GLN A 65 16.95 17.01 15.33
CA GLN A 65 17.42 17.78 14.16
C GLN A 65 16.25 18.33 13.32
N GLY A 66 15.10 17.66 13.32
CA GLY A 66 13.94 18.02 12.51
C GLY A 66 14.10 17.55 11.06
N LEU A 67 13.41 18.26 10.15
CA LEU A 67 13.38 17.96 8.72
C LEU A 67 14.49 18.71 7.97
N SER A 68 15.25 17.98 7.14
CA SER A 68 16.33 18.54 6.31
C SER A 68 15.81 19.33 5.11
N ASP A 69 16.72 20.04 4.44
CA ASP A 69 16.51 20.48 3.05
C ASP A 69 16.32 19.28 2.10
N PRO A 70 15.73 19.49 0.89
CA PRO A 70 15.61 18.44 -0.10
C PRO A 70 16.97 17.85 -0.48
N LEU A 71 17.05 16.52 -0.55
CA LEU A 71 18.24 15.81 -1.02
C LEU A 71 18.45 16.10 -2.51
N ALA A 72 19.71 16.31 -2.91
CA ALA A 72 20.06 16.45 -4.31
C ALA A 72 20.04 15.08 -5.05
N GLY A 73 19.92 15.10 -6.38
CA GLY A 73 19.99 13.89 -7.21
C GLY A 73 18.70 13.05 -7.26
N VAL A 74 17.61 13.54 -6.66
CA VAL A 74 16.25 12.99 -6.81
C VAL A 74 15.77 13.27 -8.25
N PRO A 75 15.06 12.33 -8.91
CA PRO A 75 14.57 12.55 -10.27
C PRO A 75 13.53 13.67 -10.33
N ASN A 76 13.48 14.37 -11.48
CA ASN A 76 12.34 15.23 -11.79
C ASN A 76 11.08 14.37 -11.93
N VAL A 77 9.96 14.89 -11.43
CA VAL A 77 8.68 14.16 -11.41
C VAL A 77 7.59 14.97 -12.12
N TRP A 78 6.57 14.27 -12.59
CA TRP A 78 5.35 14.88 -13.07
C TRP A 78 4.33 14.99 -11.92
N ALA A 79 4.40 16.08 -11.15
CA ALA A 79 3.54 16.32 -9.99
C ALA A 79 2.18 16.91 -10.41
N SER A 80 1.23 16.05 -10.77
CA SER A 80 -0.13 16.45 -11.14
C SER A 80 -1.15 15.36 -10.78
N GLY A 81 -2.32 15.77 -10.29
CA GLY A 81 -3.34 14.86 -9.76
C GLY A 81 -2.80 13.99 -8.62
N GLN A 82 -2.85 12.68 -8.83
CA GLN A 82 -2.30 11.65 -7.94
C GLN A 82 -0.79 11.42 -8.16
N GLY A 83 -0.20 11.98 -9.22
CA GLY A 83 1.21 11.81 -9.57
C GLY A 83 2.17 12.72 -8.81
N GLY A 84 3.45 12.35 -8.83
CA GLY A 84 4.54 13.03 -8.14
C GLY A 84 5.70 12.10 -7.83
N LEU A 85 6.47 12.44 -6.79
CA LEU A 85 7.37 11.50 -6.13
C LEU A 85 6.54 10.62 -5.19
N LEU A 86 6.66 9.31 -5.32
CA LEU A 86 5.79 8.35 -4.65
C LEU A 86 6.59 7.61 -3.58
N ASP A 87 6.98 6.37 -3.84
CA ASP A 87 7.58 5.50 -2.83
C ASP A 87 9.07 5.79 -2.61
N VAL A 88 9.54 5.53 -1.39
CA VAL A 88 10.95 5.36 -1.02
C VAL A 88 11.12 4.05 -0.25
N VAL A 89 12.01 3.18 -0.75
CA VAL A 89 12.33 1.89 -0.13
C VAL A 89 13.85 1.71 -0.10
N LEU A 90 14.38 1.21 1.02
CA LEU A 90 15.79 0.84 1.10
C LEU A 90 15.97 -0.55 0.48
N ALA A 91 17.04 -0.76 -0.28
CA ALA A 91 17.38 -2.08 -0.77
C ALA A 91 17.67 -3.05 0.42
N PRO A 92 17.44 -4.37 0.26
CA PRO A 92 17.75 -5.33 1.33
C PRO A 92 19.21 -5.29 1.80
N ASP A 93 20.14 -4.96 0.91
CA ASP A 93 21.58 -4.82 1.16
C ASP A 93 22.00 -3.38 1.55
N PHE A 94 21.06 -2.52 1.99
CA PHE A 94 21.31 -1.09 2.25
C PHE A 94 22.48 -0.84 3.20
N ALA A 95 22.72 -1.72 4.17
CA ALA A 95 23.86 -1.60 5.09
C ALA A 95 25.22 -1.59 4.37
N GLN A 96 25.32 -2.23 3.20
CA GLN A 96 26.53 -2.26 2.37
C GLN A 96 26.39 -1.33 1.16
N SER A 97 25.28 -1.40 0.43
CA SER A 97 25.10 -0.71 -0.85
C SER A 97 24.68 0.75 -0.69
N ARG A 98 24.02 1.07 0.44
CA ARG A 98 23.27 2.30 0.69
C ARG A 98 22.26 2.65 -0.39
N ARG A 99 21.77 1.64 -1.11
CA ARG A 99 20.87 1.83 -2.25
C ARG A 99 19.46 2.16 -1.81
N VAL A 100 18.92 3.25 -2.36
CA VAL A 100 17.56 3.73 -2.15
C VAL A 100 16.81 3.68 -3.46
N TRP A 101 15.66 3.03 -3.45
CA TRP A 101 14.73 2.94 -4.56
C TRP A 101 13.65 4.01 -4.43
N LEU A 102 13.31 4.64 -5.55
CA LEU A 102 12.22 5.60 -5.67
C LEU A 102 11.27 5.17 -6.78
N SER A 103 9.98 5.32 -6.54
CA SER A 103 8.97 5.36 -7.59
C SER A 103 8.44 6.78 -7.77
N TYR A 104 8.12 7.14 -8.99
CA TYR A 104 7.66 8.48 -9.35
C TYR A 104 6.87 8.44 -10.65
N THR A 105 6.19 9.53 -10.98
CA THR A 105 5.49 9.68 -12.26
C THR A 105 6.35 10.44 -13.26
N GLU A 106 6.38 9.97 -14.50
CA GLU A 106 7.14 10.56 -15.60
C GLU A 106 6.21 10.74 -16.80
N VAL A 107 6.22 11.94 -17.38
CA VAL A 107 5.40 12.34 -18.53
C VAL A 107 6.10 12.01 -19.86
N ASP A 108 5.32 11.65 -20.88
CA ASP A 108 5.80 11.56 -22.27
C ASP A 108 5.65 12.88 -23.03
N SER A 109 6.03 12.85 -24.31
CA SER A 109 5.90 13.96 -25.24
C SER A 109 4.45 14.34 -25.57
N GLU A 110 3.47 13.46 -25.31
CA GLU A 110 2.05 13.73 -25.53
C GLU A 110 1.36 14.31 -24.29
N GLY A 111 2.09 14.49 -23.18
CA GLY A 111 1.55 15.00 -21.93
C GLY A 111 0.84 13.95 -21.08
N LYS A 112 0.92 12.66 -21.44
CA LYS A 112 0.44 11.55 -20.60
C LYS A 112 1.56 11.04 -19.73
N ALA A 113 1.22 10.51 -18.57
CA ALA A 113 2.17 10.02 -17.59
C ALA A 113 1.99 8.52 -17.30
N GLY A 114 3.03 7.95 -16.71
CA GLY A 114 3.03 6.61 -16.15
C GLY A 114 4.10 6.49 -15.08
N THR A 115 3.98 5.45 -14.25
CA THR A 115 4.93 5.19 -13.15
C THR A 115 6.30 4.81 -13.70
N ALA A 116 7.35 5.33 -13.07
CA ALA A 116 8.74 4.99 -13.29
C ALA A 116 9.38 4.60 -11.96
N VAL A 117 10.35 3.69 -12.02
CA VAL A 117 11.07 3.18 -10.85
C VAL A 117 12.56 3.21 -11.13
N GLY A 118 13.32 3.67 -10.14
CA GLY A 118 14.77 3.79 -10.21
C GLY A 118 15.41 3.71 -8.84
N PHE A 119 16.74 3.69 -8.82
CA PHE A 119 17.51 3.71 -7.59
C PHE A 119 18.80 4.51 -7.72
N GLY A 120 19.29 4.99 -6.58
CA GLY A 120 20.59 5.63 -6.42
C GLY A 120 21.22 5.24 -5.09
N ARG A 121 22.47 5.65 -4.86
CA ARG A 121 23.17 5.46 -3.58
C ARG A 121 22.94 6.67 -2.69
N LEU A 122 22.43 6.48 -1.48
CA LEU A 122 22.34 7.55 -0.49
C LEU A 122 23.73 7.89 0.04
N SER A 123 24.15 9.14 -0.08
CA SER A 123 25.44 9.60 0.45
C SER A 123 25.54 9.39 1.97
N ASP A 124 26.77 9.28 2.48
CA ASP A 124 27.01 9.02 3.90
C ASP A 124 26.54 10.15 4.81
N ASP A 125 26.57 11.39 4.31
CA ASP A 125 26.06 12.60 4.98
C ASP A 125 24.54 12.82 4.82
N LEU A 126 23.84 11.91 4.13
CA LEU A 126 22.39 11.95 3.89
C LEU A 126 21.90 13.16 3.07
N ARG A 127 22.77 13.82 2.30
CA ARG A 127 22.41 15.03 1.53
C ARG A 127 22.07 14.79 0.06
N ARG A 128 22.33 13.61 -0.49
CA ARG A 128 22.09 13.33 -1.91
C ARG A 128 21.85 11.85 -2.22
N LEU A 129 21.14 11.61 -3.32
CA LEU A 129 21.16 10.36 -4.05
C LEU A 129 22.15 10.44 -5.21
N GLU A 130 23.21 9.65 -5.13
CA GLU A 130 24.26 9.56 -6.13
C GLU A 130 23.88 8.55 -7.21
N HIS A 131 24.17 8.90 -8.47
CA HIS A 131 24.01 8.02 -9.62
C HIS A 131 22.59 7.42 -9.77
N PHE A 132 21.57 8.22 -9.45
CA PHE A 132 20.19 7.79 -9.63
C PHE A 132 19.93 7.41 -11.09
N ARG A 133 19.35 6.23 -11.32
CA ARG A 133 18.97 5.73 -12.64
C ARG A 133 17.60 5.08 -12.62
N THR A 134 16.80 5.38 -13.64
CA THR A 134 15.51 4.71 -13.88
C THR A 134 15.76 3.35 -14.54
N VAL A 135 15.25 2.29 -13.95
CA VAL A 135 15.41 0.91 -14.44
C VAL A 135 14.12 0.30 -14.95
N PHE A 136 12.96 0.86 -14.56
CA PHE A 136 11.66 0.37 -14.99
C PHE A 136 10.71 1.51 -15.31
N ARG A 137 9.88 1.31 -16.34
CA ARG A 137 8.83 2.25 -16.74
C ARG A 137 7.55 1.49 -17.08
N GLN A 138 6.45 1.96 -16.52
CA GLN A 138 5.11 1.59 -16.94
C GLN A 138 4.87 2.11 -18.35
N MET A 139 4.66 1.19 -19.30
CA MET A 139 4.41 1.49 -20.70
C MET A 139 3.19 0.74 -21.22
N PRO A 140 2.37 1.36 -22.11
CA PRO A 140 2.44 2.77 -22.52
C PRO A 140 2.10 3.72 -21.35
N LYS A 141 2.47 5.00 -21.48
CA LYS A 141 2.04 6.06 -20.55
C LYS A 141 0.65 6.53 -20.98
N LEU A 142 -0.32 6.40 -20.08
CA LEU A 142 -1.74 6.62 -20.42
C LEU A 142 -2.44 7.59 -19.48
N SER A 143 -1.84 7.89 -18.33
CA SER A 143 -2.51 8.66 -17.29
C SER A 143 -2.53 10.13 -17.62
N THR A 144 -3.63 10.79 -17.32
CA THR A 144 -3.75 12.25 -17.29
C THR A 144 -3.78 12.80 -15.86
N GLY A 145 -3.49 11.96 -14.85
CA GLY A 145 -3.47 12.38 -13.44
C GLY A 145 -3.86 11.33 -12.42
N ASN A 146 -4.32 10.14 -12.82
CA ASN A 146 -4.90 9.14 -11.92
C ASN A 146 -4.26 7.75 -12.08
N HIS A 147 -4.38 6.95 -11.03
CA HIS A 147 -4.14 5.51 -10.98
C HIS A 147 -2.73 5.07 -11.39
N PHE A 148 -1.73 5.68 -10.77
CA PHE A 148 -0.33 5.30 -10.96
C PHE A 148 0.06 4.05 -10.16
N GLY A 149 -0.62 3.79 -9.04
CA GLY A 149 -0.10 2.94 -7.99
C GLY A 149 1.20 3.52 -7.43
N GLY A 150 2.30 2.77 -7.52
CA GLY A 150 3.66 3.23 -7.22
C GLY A 150 4.30 2.57 -6.00
N ARG A 151 3.55 1.80 -5.20
CA ARG A 151 4.09 1.12 -4.03
C ARG A 151 5.08 0.02 -4.44
N MET A 152 6.15 -0.13 -3.66
CA MET A 152 7.19 -1.13 -3.84
C MET A 152 7.41 -1.95 -2.57
N ALA A 153 7.74 -3.23 -2.73
CA ALA A 153 8.13 -4.09 -1.63
C ALA A 153 9.19 -5.09 -2.09
N PHE A 154 10.22 -5.29 -1.27
CA PHE A 154 11.15 -6.40 -1.45
C PHE A 154 10.63 -7.64 -0.73
N ASP A 155 10.72 -8.80 -1.37
CA ASP A 155 10.50 -10.07 -0.69
C ASP A 155 11.77 -10.57 0.01
N ALA A 156 11.67 -11.71 0.69
CA ALA A 156 12.78 -12.33 1.40
C ALA A 156 13.89 -12.86 0.47
N ASN A 157 13.60 -13.06 -0.82
CA ASN A 157 14.57 -13.50 -1.83
C ASN A 157 15.31 -12.31 -2.48
N GLY A 158 14.88 -11.07 -2.18
CA GLY A 158 15.45 -9.86 -2.75
C GLY A 158 14.82 -9.47 -4.10
N ASP A 159 13.71 -10.09 -4.49
CA ASP A 159 12.91 -9.63 -5.63
C ASP A 159 12.10 -8.39 -5.24
N LEU A 160 12.01 -7.45 -6.18
CA LEU A 160 11.25 -6.21 -6.06
C LEU A 160 9.87 -6.37 -6.71
N PHE A 161 8.83 -6.19 -5.93
CA PHE A 161 7.46 -6.06 -6.43
C PHE A 161 7.07 -4.59 -6.60
N ILE A 162 6.39 -4.28 -7.70
CA ILE A 162 5.96 -2.93 -8.06
C ILE A 162 4.46 -2.95 -8.38
N ALA A 163 3.67 -2.18 -7.64
CA ALA A 163 2.24 -2.10 -7.82
C ALA A 163 1.87 -0.98 -8.80
N LEU A 164 1.15 -1.29 -9.88
CA LEU A 164 0.83 -0.35 -10.96
C LEU A 164 -0.68 -0.26 -11.18
N GLY A 165 -1.22 0.95 -11.09
CA GLY A 165 -2.61 1.19 -11.46
C GLY A 165 -2.81 1.22 -12.98
N GLU A 166 -4.06 1.17 -13.42
CA GLU A 166 -4.40 1.11 -14.85
C GLU A 166 -4.49 2.47 -15.56
N ASN A 167 -3.98 3.54 -14.93
CA ASN A 167 -3.97 4.89 -15.48
C ASN A 167 -5.38 5.43 -15.84
N ASN A 168 -6.42 4.87 -15.22
CA ASN A 168 -7.83 5.16 -15.46
C ASN A 168 -8.35 4.76 -16.86
N GLN A 169 -7.61 3.89 -17.57
CA GLN A 169 -7.99 3.19 -18.80
C GLN A 169 -8.40 1.73 -18.51
N ARG A 170 -9.60 1.55 -17.92
CA ARG A 170 -10.05 0.32 -17.23
C ARG A 170 -9.67 -0.99 -17.91
N SER A 171 -10.02 -1.16 -19.18
CA SER A 171 -9.82 -2.43 -19.91
C SER A 171 -8.36 -2.88 -19.99
N THR A 172 -7.41 -1.94 -19.94
CA THR A 172 -5.97 -2.23 -20.03
C THR A 172 -5.43 -3.04 -18.85
N ALA A 173 -6.19 -3.13 -17.74
CA ALA A 173 -5.86 -4.04 -16.64
C ALA A 173 -5.85 -5.53 -17.05
N GLN A 174 -6.65 -5.91 -18.06
CA GLN A 174 -6.71 -7.27 -18.61
C GLN A 174 -5.69 -7.52 -19.72
N ASP A 175 -5.16 -6.45 -20.31
CA ASP A 175 -4.23 -6.51 -21.44
C ASP A 175 -2.81 -6.88 -20.96
N LEU A 176 -2.30 -8.04 -21.38
CA LEU A 176 -0.95 -8.50 -20.99
C LEU A 176 0.17 -7.84 -21.79
N ASP A 177 -0.12 -7.16 -22.90
CA ASP A 177 0.85 -6.35 -23.66
C ASP A 177 1.12 -4.97 -23.03
N LYS A 178 0.38 -4.63 -21.95
CA LYS A 178 0.44 -3.34 -21.26
C LYS A 178 0.76 -3.51 -19.77
N LEU A 179 1.40 -2.49 -19.19
CA LEU A 179 1.74 -2.46 -17.76
C LEU A 179 0.70 -1.73 -16.90
N GLN A 180 -0.52 -1.54 -17.40
CA GLN A 180 -1.63 -0.96 -16.66
C GLN A 180 -2.32 -2.01 -15.79
N GLY A 181 -2.58 -1.71 -14.52
CA GLY A 181 -3.35 -2.58 -13.64
C GLY A 181 -2.66 -3.91 -13.36
N LYS A 182 -1.36 -3.84 -13.08
CA LYS A 182 -0.45 -4.97 -12.93
C LYS A 182 0.26 -4.92 -11.59
N LEU A 183 0.55 -6.10 -11.05
CA LEU A 183 1.65 -6.29 -10.13
C LEU A 183 2.85 -6.79 -10.94
N VAL A 184 3.97 -6.09 -10.86
CA VAL A 184 5.22 -6.44 -11.51
C VAL A 184 6.16 -7.10 -10.50
N ARG A 185 6.97 -8.05 -10.96
CA ARG A 185 8.11 -8.61 -10.19
C ARG A 185 9.39 -8.45 -11.00
N LEU A 186 10.39 -7.82 -10.39
CA LEU A 186 11.75 -7.66 -10.89
C LEU A 186 12.73 -8.27 -9.88
N THR A 187 13.95 -8.55 -10.31
CA THR A 187 15.05 -8.84 -9.36
C THR A 187 15.43 -7.58 -8.57
N GLY A 188 16.20 -7.74 -7.50
CA GLY A 188 16.74 -6.60 -6.73
C GLY A 188 17.72 -5.68 -7.48
N GLN A 189 18.02 -5.98 -8.75
CA GLN A 189 18.76 -5.10 -9.66
C GLN A 189 17.88 -4.40 -10.71
N GLY A 190 16.58 -4.73 -10.76
CA GLY A 190 15.62 -4.19 -11.73
C GLY A 190 15.50 -5.02 -13.01
N GLU A 191 16.13 -6.18 -13.07
CA GLU A 191 16.07 -7.09 -14.22
C GLU A 191 14.84 -8.02 -14.16
N ILE A 192 14.41 -8.55 -15.30
CA ILE A 192 13.28 -9.48 -15.39
C ILE A 192 13.70 -10.88 -14.90
N PRO A 193 13.05 -11.45 -13.87
CA PRO A 193 13.30 -12.83 -13.45
C PRO A 193 12.93 -13.82 -14.56
N PRO A 194 13.78 -14.81 -14.86
CA PRO A 194 13.55 -15.76 -15.96
C PRO A 194 12.37 -16.71 -15.68
N ASP A 195 11.91 -16.80 -14.44
CA ASP A 195 10.77 -17.62 -14.04
C ASP A 195 9.48 -16.80 -13.92
N ASN A 196 9.42 -15.53 -14.33
CA ASN A 196 8.16 -14.78 -14.36
C ASN A 196 7.09 -15.49 -15.22
N PRO A 197 5.80 -15.43 -14.86
CA PRO A 197 4.75 -16.27 -15.46
C PRO A 197 4.55 -16.08 -16.96
N PHE A 198 4.87 -14.90 -17.49
CA PHE A 198 4.58 -14.54 -18.88
C PHE A 198 5.83 -14.37 -19.77
N VAL A 199 7.02 -14.75 -19.27
CA VAL A 199 8.31 -14.61 -20.00
C VAL A 199 8.34 -15.35 -21.35
N HIS A 200 7.57 -16.43 -21.48
CA HIS A 200 7.49 -17.24 -22.70
C HIS A 200 6.18 -17.03 -23.47
N GLN A 201 5.33 -16.10 -23.05
CA GLN A 201 4.07 -15.81 -23.72
C GLN A 201 4.25 -14.68 -24.74
N ALA A 202 4.11 -15.02 -26.02
CA ALA A 202 4.23 -14.05 -27.10
C ALA A 202 3.25 -12.87 -26.92
N GLY A 203 3.77 -11.64 -27.03
CA GLY A 203 3.00 -10.41 -26.88
C GLY A 203 2.72 -9.96 -25.45
N ALA A 204 3.05 -10.77 -24.44
CA ALA A 204 2.92 -10.36 -23.04
C ALA A 204 4.17 -9.62 -22.55
N ARG A 205 3.99 -8.73 -21.57
CA ARG A 205 5.06 -8.07 -20.84
C ARG A 205 5.62 -9.03 -19.79
N ALA A 206 6.89 -9.40 -19.96
CA ALA A 206 7.57 -10.39 -19.14
C ALA A 206 7.75 -9.94 -17.68
N GLU A 207 7.60 -8.65 -17.38
CA GLU A 207 7.65 -8.08 -16.04
C GLU A 207 6.43 -8.43 -15.17
N ILE A 208 5.30 -8.83 -15.79
CA ILE A 208 4.04 -9.05 -15.10
C ILE A 208 4.13 -10.27 -14.18
N TRP A 209 3.74 -10.09 -12.91
CA TRP A 209 3.50 -11.15 -11.95
C TRP A 209 2.02 -11.49 -11.83
N ALA A 210 1.16 -10.47 -11.69
CA ALA A 210 -0.30 -10.61 -11.65
C ALA A 210 -0.97 -9.43 -12.36
N TYR A 211 -2.24 -9.58 -12.73
CA TYR A 211 -2.97 -8.58 -13.52
C TYR A 211 -4.44 -8.47 -13.08
N GLY A 212 -5.19 -7.55 -13.68
CA GLY A 212 -6.60 -7.32 -13.33
C GLY A 212 -6.78 -6.54 -12.03
N ILE A 213 -5.92 -5.55 -11.79
CA ILE A 213 -5.92 -4.68 -10.60
C ILE A 213 -6.27 -3.25 -11.07
N ARG A 214 -7.00 -2.47 -10.27
CA ARG A 214 -7.40 -1.09 -10.63
C ARG A 214 -6.35 -0.06 -10.23
N ASN A 215 -6.22 0.23 -8.94
CA ASN A 215 -5.29 1.24 -8.43
C ASN A 215 -4.72 0.81 -7.07
N PRO A 216 -3.66 0.00 -7.05
CA PRO A 216 -3.09 -0.50 -5.82
C PRO A 216 -2.36 0.62 -5.06
N GLN A 217 -2.55 0.71 -3.74
CA GLN A 217 -1.98 1.79 -2.91
C GLN A 217 -1.04 1.28 -1.83
N GLY A 218 -1.31 0.12 -1.25
CA GLY A 218 -0.48 -0.53 -0.24
C GLY A 218 -0.01 -1.90 -0.71
N LEU A 219 1.20 -2.24 -0.30
CA LEU A 219 1.90 -3.46 -0.64
C LEU A 219 2.84 -3.79 0.52
N ALA A 220 2.72 -4.97 1.11
CA ALA A 220 3.55 -5.39 2.23
C ALA A 220 3.70 -6.91 2.24
N ILE A 221 4.85 -7.39 2.70
CA ILE A 221 5.05 -8.82 2.96
C ILE A 221 4.38 -9.17 4.28
N ASN A 222 3.46 -10.13 4.26
CA ASN A 222 2.92 -10.72 5.47
C ASN A 222 4.06 -11.48 6.18
N PRO A 223 4.42 -11.06 7.39
CA PRO A 223 5.61 -11.57 8.06
C PRO A 223 5.43 -12.98 8.63
N TRP A 224 4.20 -13.48 8.74
CA TRP A 224 3.91 -14.82 9.25
C TRP A 224 3.88 -15.88 8.14
N SER A 225 3.42 -15.51 6.94
CA SER A 225 3.34 -16.43 5.79
C SER A 225 4.41 -16.20 4.73
N GLY A 226 5.08 -15.05 4.73
CA GLY A 226 5.96 -14.61 3.66
C GLY A 226 5.23 -14.18 2.38
N ALA A 227 3.89 -14.26 2.35
CA ALA A 227 3.11 -13.89 1.19
C ALA A 227 3.02 -12.38 1.03
N LEU A 228 3.09 -11.90 -0.21
CA LEU A 228 2.81 -10.51 -0.53
C LEU A 228 1.31 -10.25 -0.38
N TRP A 229 0.95 -9.16 0.31
CA TRP A 229 -0.42 -8.65 0.37
C TRP A 229 -0.43 -7.31 -0.34
N LEU A 230 -1.49 -7.06 -1.11
CA LEU A 230 -1.73 -5.78 -1.76
C LEU A 230 -3.14 -5.33 -1.44
N HIS A 231 -3.37 -4.03 -1.48
CA HIS A 231 -4.73 -3.52 -1.50
C HIS A 231 -4.89 -2.41 -2.54
N GLU A 232 -6.12 -2.18 -2.97
CA GLU A 232 -6.43 -1.26 -4.04
C GLU A 232 -7.71 -0.45 -3.82
N HIS A 233 -7.79 0.69 -4.50
CA HIS A 233 -9.03 1.45 -4.57
C HIS A 233 -9.98 0.85 -5.60
N GLY A 234 -11.20 0.60 -5.18
CA GLY A 234 -12.33 0.41 -6.08
C GLY A 234 -12.81 1.72 -6.70
N PRO A 235 -13.81 1.68 -7.59
CA PRO A 235 -14.48 2.87 -8.12
C PRO A 235 -15.32 3.58 -7.04
N ARG A 236 -16.66 3.51 -7.11
CA ARG A 236 -17.54 3.88 -5.99
C ARG A 236 -17.83 2.63 -5.20
N GLY A 237 -17.08 2.42 -4.11
CA GLY A 237 -17.07 1.13 -3.42
C GLY A 237 -16.11 0.15 -4.06
N GLY A 238 -15.93 -1.00 -3.40
CA GLY A 238 -15.10 -2.10 -3.88
C GLY A 238 -13.60 -1.88 -3.66
N ASP A 239 -13.21 -1.21 -2.58
CA ASP A 239 -11.81 -1.29 -2.12
C ASP A 239 -11.52 -2.72 -1.66
N GLU A 240 -10.33 -3.23 -1.95
CA GLU A 240 -10.02 -4.67 -1.81
C GLU A 240 -8.67 -4.91 -1.13
N ILE A 241 -8.56 -6.00 -0.36
CA ILE A 241 -7.30 -6.64 0.02
C ILE A 241 -7.17 -7.94 -0.77
N ASN A 242 -6.03 -8.10 -1.42
CA ASN A 242 -5.69 -9.23 -2.28
C ASN A 242 -4.37 -9.87 -1.82
N ILE A 243 -4.26 -11.19 -1.96
CA ILE A 243 -3.00 -11.93 -1.80
C ILE A 243 -2.54 -12.34 -3.21
N PRO A 244 -1.74 -11.51 -3.91
CA PRO A 244 -1.29 -11.73 -5.28
C PRO A 244 -0.51 -13.04 -5.50
N GLU A 245 -0.99 -13.88 -6.41
CA GLU A 245 -0.35 -15.12 -6.82
C GLU A 245 0.20 -15.04 -8.25
N LYS A 246 1.17 -15.90 -8.53
CA LYS A 246 1.89 -15.97 -9.80
C LYS A 246 0.94 -16.22 -10.98
N GLY A 247 0.90 -15.29 -11.93
CA GLY A 247 0.16 -15.38 -13.18
C GLY A 247 -1.36 -15.17 -13.03
N LYS A 248 -1.84 -14.81 -11.84
CA LYS A 248 -3.28 -14.75 -11.56
C LYS A 248 -3.92 -13.42 -11.98
N ASN A 249 -5.23 -13.50 -12.22
CA ASN A 249 -6.10 -12.40 -12.63
C ASN A 249 -6.99 -11.97 -11.46
N TYR A 250 -6.86 -10.74 -10.99
CA TYR A 250 -7.68 -10.16 -9.92
C TYR A 250 -8.97 -9.50 -10.43
N GLY A 251 -9.23 -9.63 -11.73
CA GLY A 251 -10.56 -9.47 -12.30
C GLY A 251 -10.91 -8.08 -12.79
N TRP A 252 -10.33 -6.99 -12.28
CA TRP A 252 -10.67 -5.65 -12.76
C TRP A 252 -10.42 -5.48 -14.28
N PRO A 253 -11.36 -4.90 -15.06
CA PRO A 253 -12.68 -4.40 -14.66
C PRO A 253 -13.83 -5.39 -14.85
N LEU A 254 -13.54 -6.64 -15.21
CA LEU A 254 -14.55 -7.69 -15.43
C LEU A 254 -15.23 -8.10 -14.13
N ALA A 255 -14.47 -8.22 -13.04
CA ALA A 255 -14.99 -8.41 -11.69
C ALA A 255 -14.78 -7.14 -10.87
N THR A 256 -15.79 -6.73 -10.10
CA THR A 256 -15.63 -5.64 -9.13
C THR A 256 -16.76 -5.69 -8.09
N TRP A 257 -16.40 -5.41 -6.84
CA TRP A 257 -17.37 -5.20 -5.74
C TRP A 257 -17.92 -3.76 -5.69
N GLY A 258 -17.48 -2.89 -6.58
CA GLY A 258 -17.90 -1.50 -6.66
C GLY A 258 -18.84 -1.21 -7.83
N VAL A 259 -19.35 0.02 -7.88
CA VAL A 259 -20.11 0.54 -9.02
C VAL A 259 -19.41 1.75 -9.62
N ASN A 260 -19.84 2.17 -10.81
CA ASN A 260 -19.38 3.44 -11.38
C ASN A 260 -19.83 4.61 -10.46
N TYR A 261 -19.11 5.73 -10.48
CA TYR A 261 -19.47 6.92 -9.70
C TYR A 261 -20.88 7.45 -10.02
N SER A 262 -21.42 7.17 -11.22
CA SER A 262 -22.83 7.44 -11.57
C SER A 262 -23.84 6.62 -10.75
N GLY A 263 -23.41 5.58 -10.03
CA GLY A 263 -24.27 4.61 -9.35
C GLY A 263 -24.70 3.43 -10.22
N LEU A 264 -24.38 3.45 -11.51
CA LEU A 264 -24.61 2.33 -12.42
C LEU A 264 -23.44 1.35 -12.39
N LYS A 265 -23.65 0.14 -12.92
CA LYS A 265 -22.59 -0.86 -13.10
C LYS A 265 -21.41 -0.29 -13.89
N VAL A 266 -20.20 -0.71 -13.56
CA VAL A 266 -19.01 -0.46 -14.40
C VAL A 266 -19.25 -1.11 -15.77
N PRO A 267 -19.11 -0.39 -16.91
CA PRO A 267 -19.54 -0.89 -18.22
C PRO A 267 -18.96 -2.25 -18.62
N GLU A 268 -17.71 -2.50 -18.27
CA GLU A 268 -16.98 -3.72 -18.61
C GLU A 268 -17.25 -4.88 -17.65
N ALA A 269 -17.84 -4.61 -16.47
CA ALA A 269 -18.03 -5.62 -15.45
C ALA A 269 -19.01 -6.71 -15.90
N LYS A 270 -18.79 -7.94 -15.47
CA LYS A 270 -19.65 -9.10 -15.67
C LYS A 270 -20.42 -9.43 -14.38
N GLY A 271 -19.82 -9.20 -13.22
CA GLY A 271 -20.43 -9.33 -11.90
C GLY A 271 -19.39 -9.10 -10.79
N GLU A 272 -19.76 -9.36 -9.54
CA GLU A 272 -18.82 -9.34 -8.41
C GLU A 272 -17.89 -10.55 -8.44
N ILE A 273 -18.44 -11.73 -8.79
CA ILE A 273 -17.71 -12.99 -8.91
C ILE A 273 -17.74 -13.42 -10.37
N VAL A 274 -16.56 -13.64 -10.95
CA VAL A 274 -16.39 -13.99 -12.37
C VAL A 274 -15.44 -15.17 -12.51
N GLU A 275 -15.84 -16.16 -13.31
CA GLU A 275 -15.00 -17.32 -13.61
C GLU A 275 -13.66 -16.90 -14.25
N GLY A 276 -12.56 -17.52 -13.82
CA GLY A 276 -11.21 -17.18 -14.27
C GLY A 276 -10.60 -15.94 -13.60
N THR A 277 -11.23 -15.44 -12.53
CA THR A 277 -10.71 -14.34 -11.69
C THR A 277 -10.60 -14.79 -10.23
N GLU A 278 -9.58 -14.29 -9.55
CA GLU A 278 -9.39 -14.49 -8.11
C GLU A 278 -10.22 -13.47 -7.33
N GLN A 279 -10.60 -13.85 -6.10
CA GLN A 279 -11.38 -12.98 -5.22
C GLN A 279 -10.49 -12.33 -4.16
N PRO A 280 -10.84 -11.12 -3.70
CA PRO A 280 -10.15 -10.51 -2.59
C PRO A 280 -10.43 -11.27 -1.30
N VAL A 281 -9.45 -11.25 -0.38
CA VAL A 281 -9.63 -11.80 0.98
C VAL A 281 -10.48 -10.89 1.85
N TYR A 282 -10.63 -9.61 1.47
CA TYR A 282 -11.52 -8.66 2.10
C TYR A 282 -11.90 -7.55 1.13
N TYR A 283 -13.12 -7.02 1.24
CA TYR A 283 -13.53 -5.87 0.46
C TYR A 283 -14.47 -4.95 1.25
N TRP A 284 -14.49 -3.66 0.88
CA TRP A 284 -15.42 -2.67 1.40
C TRP A 284 -16.39 -2.21 0.31
N LYS A 285 -17.69 -2.43 0.50
CA LYS A 285 -18.73 -1.85 -0.37
C LYS A 285 -18.75 -0.33 -0.31
N ASP A 286 -18.46 0.24 0.86
CA ASP A 286 -18.26 1.67 1.03
C ASP A 286 -16.77 1.95 1.17
N SER A 287 -16.12 2.36 0.08
CA SER A 287 -14.68 2.55 0.01
C SER A 287 -14.16 3.56 1.05
N PRO A 288 -13.23 3.17 1.94
CA PRO A 288 -12.47 4.09 2.79
C PRO A 288 -11.41 4.88 2.02
N ALA A 289 -11.17 4.53 0.75
CA ALA A 289 -10.03 4.95 -0.05
C ALA A 289 -8.72 4.57 0.66
N ILE A 290 -8.54 3.27 0.86
CA ILE A 290 -7.42 2.67 1.61
C ILE A 290 -6.04 3.06 1.06
N SER A 291 -5.06 3.23 1.92
CA SER A 291 -3.70 3.70 1.62
C SER A 291 -2.68 2.91 2.42
N GLY A 292 -1.42 3.35 2.56
CA GLY A 292 -0.32 2.52 3.07
C GLY A 292 -0.65 1.68 4.32
N MET A 293 -0.07 0.48 4.35
CA MET A 293 -0.37 -0.54 5.37
C MET A 293 0.87 -1.11 6.03
N ALA A 294 0.70 -1.60 7.26
CA ALA A 294 1.76 -2.28 7.98
C ALA A 294 1.22 -3.41 8.86
N PHE A 295 1.85 -4.58 8.74
CA PHE A 295 1.70 -5.65 9.71
C PHE A 295 2.47 -5.33 10.98
N TYR A 296 1.87 -5.62 12.12
CA TYR A 296 2.48 -5.42 13.43
C TYR A 296 3.02 -6.72 14.00
N THR A 297 4.34 -6.82 14.02
CA THR A 297 5.10 -8.00 14.49
C THR A 297 5.91 -7.74 15.75
N SER A 298 5.96 -6.51 16.22
CA SER A 298 6.77 -6.16 17.38
C SER A 298 6.13 -6.71 18.66
N ASP A 299 6.97 -7.03 19.63
CA ASP A 299 6.56 -7.44 20.96
C ASP A 299 6.37 -6.26 21.92
N VAL A 300 6.70 -5.04 21.48
CA VAL A 300 6.63 -3.81 22.29
C VAL A 300 5.20 -3.52 22.74
N PHE A 301 4.22 -3.68 21.84
CA PHE A 301 2.81 -3.51 22.17
C PHE A 301 2.03 -4.80 21.92
N ALA A 302 1.99 -5.66 22.95
CA ALA A 302 1.30 -6.95 22.90
C ALA A 302 -0.15 -6.90 22.34
N PRO A 303 -1.00 -5.90 22.66
CA PRO A 303 -2.35 -5.82 22.10
C PRO A 303 -2.43 -5.68 20.58
N TRP A 304 -1.37 -5.21 19.93
CA TRP A 304 -1.29 -5.00 18.48
C TRP A 304 -0.65 -6.18 17.73
N ARG A 305 -0.20 -7.24 18.42
CA ARG A 305 0.31 -8.44 17.73
C ARG A 305 -0.76 -9.01 16.80
N HIS A 306 -0.37 -9.55 15.65
CA HIS A 306 -1.30 -10.11 14.65
C HIS A 306 -2.32 -9.09 14.12
N THR A 307 -1.91 -7.83 14.01
CA THR A 307 -2.74 -6.76 13.46
C THR A 307 -2.14 -6.24 12.16
N LEU A 308 -3.01 -5.93 11.20
CA LEU A 308 -2.72 -5.15 10.01
C LEU A 308 -3.35 -3.76 10.19
N PHE A 309 -2.53 -2.72 10.10
CA PHE A 309 -2.99 -1.33 10.10
C PHE A 309 -3.04 -0.83 8.66
N ILE A 310 -4.12 -0.14 8.28
CA ILE A 310 -4.32 0.39 6.93
C ILE A 310 -4.77 1.84 7.04
N GLY A 311 -4.09 2.76 6.36
CA GLY A 311 -4.56 4.14 6.27
C GLY A 311 -5.84 4.26 5.44
N ALA A 312 -6.70 5.23 5.76
CA ALA A 312 -7.87 5.58 4.95
C ALA A 312 -7.84 7.06 4.55
N LEU A 313 -7.83 7.31 3.25
CA LEU A 313 -7.78 8.67 2.70
C LEU A 313 -9.15 9.36 2.79
N LYS A 314 -10.24 8.67 2.42
CA LYS A 314 -11.58 9.27 2.40
C LYS A 314 -12.14 9.35 3.81
N ASP A 315 -12.05 8.27 4.56
CA ASP A 315 -12.65 8.21 5.90
C ASP A 315 -11.77 8.88 6.98
N LYS A 316 -10.51 9.21 6.66
CA LYS A 316 -9.60 10.03 7.48
C LYS A 316 -9.21 9.39 8.82
N GLU A 317 -8.83 8.12 8.76
CA GLU A 317 -8.52 7.29 9.93
C GLU A 317 -7.57 6.15 9.58
N VAL A 318 -7.16 5.37 10.58
CA VAL A 318 -6.41 4.12 10.42
C VAL A 318 -7.33 2.96 10.77
N ILE A 319 -7.54 2.06 9.82
CA ILE A 319 -8.29 0.81 9.99
C ILE A 319 -7.39 -0.20 10.69
N VAL A 320 -7.95 -0.88 11.68
CA VAL A 320 -7.28 -1.93 12.46
C VAL A 320 -7.92 -3.26 12.11
N MET A 321 -7.12 -4.18 11.57
CA MET A 321 -7.59 -5.50 11.17
C MET A 321 -6.85 -6.60 11.92
N ARG A 322 -7.58 -7.59 12.44
CA ARG A 322 -7.01 -8.84 12.94
C ARG A 322 -6.58 -9.69 11.75
N VAL A 323 -5.39 -10.26 11.81
CA VAL A 323 -4.89 -11.20 10.81
C VAL A 323 -4.92 -12.62 11.39
N ASP A 324 -5.57 -13.53 10.69
CA ASP A 324 -5.59 -14.96 10.99
C ASP A 324 -5.26 -15.77 9.73
N GLY A 325 -4.01 -16.22 9.63
CA GLY A 325 -3.47 -16.84 8.42
C GLY A 325 -3.59 -15.93 7.20
N ASN A 326 -4.41 -16.35 6.23
CA ASN A 326 -4.70 -15.62 4.99
C ASN A 326 -6.02 -14.84 5.05
N THR A 327 -6.65 -14.72 6.22
CA THR A 327 -7.90 -13.99 6.41
C THR A 327 -7.70 -12.77 7.30
N VAL A 328 -8.61 -11.80 7.15
CA VAL A 328 -8.64 -10.60 8.00
C VAL A 328 -10.05 -10.23 8.41
N THR A 329 -10.18 -9.62 9.59
CA THR A 329 -11.42 -9.03 10.08
C THR A 329 -11.16 -7.64 10.64
N GLU A 330 -11.99 -6.66 10.30
CA GLU A 330 -11.90 -5.30 10.85
C GLU A 330 -12.32 -5.28 12.33
N GLU A 331 -11.42 -4.83 13.21
CA GLU A 331 -11.68 -4.71 14.66
C GLU A 331 -12.09 -3.29 15.05
N GLY A 332 -11.75 -2.29 14.24
CA GLY A 332 -12.15 -0.90 14.47
C GLY A 332 -11.24 0.09 13.76
N ARG A 333 -11.33 1.35 14.18
CA ARG A 333 -10.64 2.48 13.56
C ARG A 333 -9.99 3.39 14.61
N LEU A 334 -8.87 4.00 14.24
CA LEU A 334 -8.06 4.90 15.07
C LEU A 334 -7.90 6.26 14.38
N LEU A 335 -7.62 7.31 15.15
CA LEU A 335 -7.27 8.65 14.65
C LEU A 335 -8.39 9.43 13.96
N GLY A 336 -9.63 8.93 13.92
CA GLY A 336 -10.77 9.62 13.27
C GLY A 336 -11.10 10.99 13.89
N ASP A 337 -10.81 11.18 15.18
CA ASP A 337 -10.94 12.47 15.88
C ASP A 337 -10.05 13.58 15.29
N ARG A 338 -8.97 13.21 14.61
CA ARG A 338 -8.00 14.14 14.00
C ARG A 338 -8.46 14.71 12.67
N LYS A 339 -9.42 14.06 11.99
CA LYS A 339 -9.98 14.49 10.70
C LYS A 339 -8.94 14.75 9.61
N GLN A 340 -7.83 13.99 9.63
CA GLN A 340 -6.75 14.06 8.65
C GLN A 340 -6.79 12.85 7.71
N ARG A 341 -6.66 13.06 6.41
CA ARG A 341 -6.52 11.97 5.44
C ARG A 341 -5.25 11.19 5.75
N ILE A 342 -5.29 9.86 5.81
CA ILE A 342 -4.10 9.05 6.12
C ILE A 342 -3.49 8.50 4.83
N ARG A 343 -2.20 8.74 4.59
CA ARG A 343 -1.46 8.34 3.38
C ARG A 343 -0.64 7.07 3.56
N ASP A 344 0.17 7.01 4.62
CA ASP A 344 1.05 5.87 4.85
C ASP A 344 1.05 5.49 6.32
N VAL A 345 1.20 4.19 6.58
CA VAL A 345 1.26 3.61 7.92
C VAL A 345 2.41 2.61 7.93
N ARG A 346 3.33 2.76 8.87
CA ARG A 346 4.53 1.92 9.00
C ARG A 346 4.78 1.54 10.44
N VAL A 347 5.22 0.32 10.69
CA VAL A 347 5.75 -0.07 12.00
C VAL A 347 7.23 0.24 12.03
N GLY A 348 7.64 1.08 12.99
CA GLY A 348 9.03 1.43 13.23
C GLY A 348 9.81 0.28 13.85
N PRO A 349 11.15 0.30 13.74
CA PRO A 349 12.01 -0.69 14.40
C PRO A 349 11.90 -0.65 15.93
N ASP A 350 11.36 0.42 16.49
CA ASP A 350 11.06 0.59 17.92
C ASP A 350 9.67 0.09 18.33
N GLY A 351 8.92 -0.50 17.40
CA GLY A 351 7.58 -1.05 17.66
C GLY A 351 6.45 -0.02 17.70
N TYR A 352 6.70 1.26 17.40
CA TYR A 352 5.64 2.26 17.25
C TYR A 352 5.06 2.26 15.84
N LEU A 353 3.82 2.73 15.72
CA LEU A 353 3.27 3.10 14.42
C LEU A 353 3.72 4.50 14.05
N TYR A 354 4.11 4.66 12.78
CA TYR A 354 4.43 5.93 12.16
C TYR A 354 3.43 6.18 11.04
N VAL A 355 2.82 7.35 11.05
CA VAL A 355 1.70 7.68 10.15
C VAL A 355 1.99 8.99 9.43
N LEU A 356 1.77 9.01 8.11
CA LEU A 356 1.81 10.21 7.28
C LEU A 356 0.39 10.65 6.90
N THR A 357 0.10 11.95 6.97
CA THR A 357 -1.19 12.51 6.55
C THR A 357 -1.13 13.13 5.14
N ASP A 358 -2.16 12.90 4.33
CA ASP A 358 -2.29 13.34 2.92
C ASP A 358 -2.87 14.76 2.83
N GLU A 359 -2.17 15.75 3.36
CA GLU A 359 -2.64 17.13 3.46
C GLU A 359 -1.54 18.11 3.01
N SER A 360 -1.90 19.35 2.63
CA SER A 360 -0.91 20.40 2.30
C SER A 360 -0.05 20.80 3.51
N ASP A 361 -0.62 20.75 4.71
CA ASP A 361 0.09 20.86 5.99
C ASP A 361 0.12 19.48 6.68
N GLY A 362 0.66 18.50 5.97
CA GLY A 362 0.75 17.12 6.40
C GLY A 362 1.66 16.92 7.62
N GLN A 363 1.45 15.81 8.31
CA GLN A 363 2.10 15.49 9.58
C GLN A 363 2.79 14.13 9.50
N LEU A 364 3.92 14.01 10.21
CA LEU A 364 4.48 12.74 10.65
C LEU A 364 4.04 12.51 12.09
N LEU A 365 3.29 11.45 12.33
CA LEU A 365 2.80 11.05 13.64
C LEU A 365 3.51 9.80 14.13
N LYS A 366 3.75 9.73 15.43
CA LYS A 366 4.15 8.52 16.15
C LYS A 366 3.00 8.10 17.05
N VAL A 367 2.56 6.85 16.94
CA VAL A 367 1.33 6.33 17.55
C VAL A 367 1.64 5.07 18.35
N SER A 368 1.07 4.98 19.54
CA SER A 368 1.12 3.80 20.42
C SER A 368 -0.25 3.55 21.05
N PRO A 369 -0.54 2.33 21.54
CA PRO A 369 -1.69 2.18 22.42
C PRO A 369 -1.50 3.03 23.69
N ALA A 370 -2.60 3.52 24.25
CA ALA A 370 -2.62 4.07 25.59
C ALA A 370 -2.48 2.92 26.60
N ALA A 371 -1.86 3.18 27.74
CA ALA A 371 -1.80 2.18 28.80
C ALA A 371 -3.22 1.81 29.24
N THR A 372 -3.56 0.52 29.22
CA THR A 372 -4.74 -0.01 29.91
C THR A 372 -4.55 0.26 31.41
N ARG A 373 -5.42 1.08 31.99
CA ARG A 373 -5.44 1.34 33.43
C ARG A 373 -5.93 0.13 34.21
#